data_AF-A0A512IT70-F1
#
_entry.id   AF-A0A512IT70-F1
#
_cell.length_a   1.000
_cell.length_b   1.000
_cell.length_c   1.000
_cell.angle_alpha   90.00
_cell.angle_beta   90.00
_cell.angle_gamma   90.00
#
_symmetry.space_group_name_H-M   'P 1'
#
loop_
_entity.id
_entity.type
_entity.pdbx_description
1 polymer ?
#
loop_
_entity_poly.entity_id
_entity_poly.type
_entity_poly.pdbx_seq_one_letter_code
_entity_poly.pdbx_strand_id
1 'polypeptide(L)'
;MTDTPKLIHSMIRIREEARSLDFYRTAFALEIADRLDFDSFTLIYLSNPESGFELELTVNKSQSEAYDLGNGYGHLAVSVADLDATHARMTEAGLAPGDLKELAHSSGGKARFFFIADPDGYKIEVLQRGWRFL
;
A
#
# COMPACT_ATOMS: atom_id res chain seq x y z
N MET A 1 -21.46 -3.77 -25.29
CA MET A 1 -20.45 -3.91 -24.22
C MET A 1 -21.20 -3.84 -22.91
N THR A 2 -21.08 -4.84 -22.03
CA THR A 2 -21.61 -4.74 -20.67
C THR A 2 -20.73 -3.77 -19.89
N ASP A 3 -21.29 -2.66 -19.45
CA ASP A 3 -20.63 -1.66 -18.61
C ASP A 3 -20.44 -2.23 -17.20
N THR A 4 -19.43 -3.08 -17.04
CA THR A 4 -19.09 -3.66 -15.74
C THR A 4 -18.08 -2.75 -15.04
N PRO A 5 -18.41 -2.19 -13.87
CA PRO A 5 -17.50 -1.32 -13.14
C PRO A 5 -16.17 -2.01 -12.82
N LYS A 6 -15.07 -1.27 -12.97
CA LYS A 6 -13.72 -1.70 -12.61
C LYS A 6 -13.21 -0.86 -11.45
N LEU A 7 -12.64 -1.50 -10.44
CA LEU A 7 -11.88 -0.81 -9.40
C LEU A 7 -10.56 -0.29 -9.99
N ILE A 8 -10.29 1.00 -9.82
CA ILE A 8 -9.13 1.65 -10.45
C ILE A 8 -8.13 2.23 -9.45
N HIS A 9 -8.57 2.69 -8.28
CA HIS A 9 -7.66 3.16 -7.24
C HIS A 9 -8.27 3.06 -5.84
N SER A 10 -7.40 3.18 -4.84
CA SER A 10 -7.76 3.55 -3.47
C SER A 10 -6.95 4.78 -3.09
N MET A 11 -7.59 5.69 -2.35
CA MET A 11 -7.02 6.98 -1.99
C MET A 11 -6.76 7.05 -0.48
N ILE A 12 -5.60 7.57 -0.11
CA ILE A 12 -5.26 7.95 1.26
C ILE A 12 -4.75 9.40 1.28
N ARG A 13 -4.81 10.02 2.47
CA ARG A 13 -4.24 11.35 2.66
C ARG A 13 -2.91 11.23 3.39
N ILE A 14 -1.90 11.89 2.86
CA ILE A 14 -0.57 11.91 3.45
C ILE A 14 -0.16 13.33 3.81
N ARG A 15 0.82 13.47 4.69
CA ARG A 15 1.34 14.78 5.09
C ARG A 15 2.55 15.23 4.30
N GLU A 16 3.50 14.32 4.10
CA GLU A 16 4.81 14.65 3.54
C GLU A 16 5.08 13.83 2.29
N GLU A 17 4.84 14.46 1.14
CA GLU A 17 4.96 13.85 -0.19
C GLU A 17 6.25 13.05 -0.36
N ALA A 18 7.41 13.68 -0.11
CA ALA A 18 8.70 13.04 -0.33
C ALA A 18 8.90 11.78 0.51
N ARG A 19 8.46 11.81 1.78
CA ARG A 19 8.60 10.67 2.71
C ARG A 19 7.69 9.51 2.31
N SER A 20 6.46 9.80 1.89
CA SER A 20 5.54 8.76 1.40
C SER A 20 6.02 8.17 0.07
N LEU A 21 6.48 9.00 -0.88
CA LEU A 21 7.03 8.54 -2.15
C LEU A 21 8.24 7.62 -1.96
N ASP A 22 9.17 8.01 -1.08
CA ASP A 22 10.35 7.19 -0.77
C ASP A 22 9.95 5.84 -0.15
N PHE A 23 8.99 5.85 0.78
CA PHE A 23 8.45 4.62 1.36
C PHE A 23 7.82 3.72 0.29
N TYR A 24 6.89 4.21 -0.53
CA TYR A 24 6.17 3.38 -1.50
C TYR A 24 7.07 2.87 -2.62
N ARG A 25 8.05 3.67 -3.06
CA ARG A 25 9.10 3.23 -3.98
C ARG A 25 9.94 2.13 -3.36
N THR A 26 10.49 2.37 -2.16
CA THR A 26 11.40 1.43 -1.51
C THR A 26 10.68 0.14 -1.12
N ALA A 27 9.47 0.22 -0.56
CA ALA A 27 8.71 -0.93 -0.11
C ALA A 27 8.17 -1.75 -1.29
N PHE A 28 7.60 -1.12 -2.31
CA PHE A 28 6.73 -1.81 -3.28
C PHE A 28 7.04 -1.50 -4.74
N ALA A 29 8.14 -0.78 -5.02
CA ALA A 29 8.51 -0.33 -6.36
C ALA A 29 7.38 0.42 -7.07
N LEU A 30 6.56 1.15 -6.30
CA LEU A 30 5.53 2.02 -6.86
C LEU A 30 6.17 3.35 -7.26
N GLU A 31 5.96 3.75 -8.50
CA GLU A 31 6.42 5.02 -9.05
C GLU A 31 5.23 5.90 -9.43
N ILE A 32 5.48 7.19 -9.64
CA ILE A 32 4.45 8.15 -10.05
C ILE A 32 3.96 7.78 -11.46
N ALA A 33 2.69 7.43 -11.55
CA ALA A 33 1.96 7.22 -12.78
C ALA A 33 1.38 8.52 -13.33
N ASP A 34 0.82 9.36 -12.44
CA ASP A 34 0.31 10.68 -12.78
C ASP A 34 0.37 11.62 -11.57
N ARG A 35 0.39 12.93 -11.84
CA ARG A 35 0.41 13.98 -10.82
C ARG A 35 -0.44 15.16 -11.27
N LEU A 36 -1.44 15.49 -10.45
CA LEU A 36 -2.35 16.60 -10.68
C LEU A 36 -2.22 17.61 -9.53
N ASP A 37 -1.78 18.82 -9.85
CA ASP A 37 -1.57 19.88 -8.85
C ASP A 37 -2.67 20.93 -8.94
N PHE A 38 -3.34 21.18 -7.81
CA PHE A 38 -4.42 22.15 -7.67
C PHE A 38 -4.06 23.19 -6.60
N ASP A 39 -4.79 24.29 -6.52
CA ASP A 39 -4.44 25.39 -5.60
C ASP A 39 -4.38 24.97 -4.13
N SER A 40 -5.24 24.04 -3.68
CA SER A 40 -5.33 23.62 -2.28
C SER A 40 -4.80 22.21 -1.99
N PHE A 41 -4.62 21.37 -3.01
CA PHE A 41 -4.14 20.00 -2.83
C PHE A 41 -3.42 19.48 -4.08
N THR A 42 -2.69 18.39 -3.92
CA THR A 42 -2.04 17.66 -5.00
C THR A 42 -2.48 16.20 -4.94
N LEU A 43 -2.82 15.62 -6.09
CA LEU A 43 -3.09 14.19 -6.25
C LEU A 43 -1.89 13.54 -6.93
N ILE A 44 -1.45 12.40 -6.40
CA ILE A 44 -0.31 11.65 -6.92
C ILE A 44 -0.74 10.19 -7.02
N TYR A 45 -0.78 9.69 -8.25
CA TYR A 45 -1.15 8.31 -8.54
C TYR A 45 0.12 7.47 -8.61
N LEU A 46 0.17 6.39 -7.84
CA LEU A 46 1.28 5.47 -7.78
C LEU A 46 0.90 4.10 -8.33
N SER A 47 1.76 3.53 -9.17
CA SER A 47 1.55 2.20 -9.74
C SER A 47 2.86 1.48 -10.03
N ASN A 48 2.75 0.20 -10.39
CA ASN A 48 3.83 -0.60 -10.97
C ASN A 48 3.24 -1.52 -12.06
N PRO A 49 4.08 -2.24 -12.84
CA PRO A 49 3.59 -3.08 -13.93
C PRO A 49 2.73 -4.29 -13.52
N GLU A 50 2.63 -4.64 -12.24
CA GLU A 50 1.92 -5.86 -11.79
C GLU A 50 0.39 -5.69 -11.81
N SER A 51 -0.14 -4.47 -11.79
CA SER A 51 -1.58 -4.21 -11.73
C SER A 51 -1.95 -2.87 -12.37
N GLY A 52 -3.15 -2.81 -12.96
CA GLY A 52 -3.75 -1.55 -13.41
C GLY A 52 -4.56 -0.83 -12.34
N PHE A 53 -4.40 -1.19 -11.06
CA PHE A 53 -4.95 -0.50 -9.90
C PHE A 53 -3.88 0.43 -9.31
N GLU A 54 -4.28 1.63 -8.93
CA GLU A 54 -3.37 2.67 -8.45
C GLU A 54 -3.59 2.99 -6.96
N LEU A 55 -2.53 3.38 -6.28
CA LEU A 55 -2.64 4.05 -4.99
C LEU A 55 -2.61 5.56 -5.22
N GLU A 56 -3.69 6.24 -4.86
CA GLU A 56 -3.76 7.69 -4.91
C GLU A 56 -3.35 8.28 -3.55
N LEU A 57 -2.35 9.15 -3.58
CA LEU A 57 -1.93 9.97 -2.44
C LEU A 57 -2.47 11.38 -2.63
N THR A 58 -3.22 11.88 -1.66
CA THR A 58 -3.60 13.31 -1.62
C THR A 58 -2.80 14.06 -0.57
N VAL A 59 -2.16 15.13 -1.01
CA VAL A 59 -1.43 16.08 -0.17
C VAL A 59 -2.26 17.36 -0.07
N ASN A 60 -2.83 17.66 1.09
CA ASN A 60 -3.53 18.93 1.32
C ASN A 60 -2.51 20.00 1.77
N LYS A 61 -2.41 21.11 1.03
CA LYS A 61 -1.36 22.13 1.23
C LYS A 61 -1.46 22.87 2.58
N SER A 62 -2.65 22.89 3.18
CA SER A 62 -2.89 23.48 4.50
C SER A 62 -2.78 22.50 5.66
N GLN A 63 -2.57 21.20 5.40
CA GLN A 63 -2.55 20.19 6.45
C GLN A 63 -1.17 20.12 7.12
N SER A 64 -1.06 20.61 8.35
CA SER A 64 0.14 20.45 9.17
C SER A 64 0.07 19.25 10.10
N GLU A 65 -1.13 18.84 10.55
CA GLU A 65 -1.31 17.81 11.60
C GLU A 65 -1.46 16.40 11.04
N ALA A 66 -1.21 15.39 11.88
CA ALA A 66 -1.55 13.99 11.62
C ALA A 66 -3.04 13.83 11.29
N TYR A 67 -3.35 13.04 10.26
CA TYR A 67 -4.74 12.63 10.03
C TYR A 67 -5.16 11.62 11.11
N ASP A 68 -6.40 11.75 11.59
CA ASP A 68 -7.02 10.70 12.39
C ASP A 68 -7.44 9.55 11.46
N LEU A 69 -6.79 8.39 11.62
CA LEU A 69 -7.08 7.20 10.83
C LEU A 69 -8.37 6.50 11.30
N GLY A 70 -8.86 6.82 12.49
CA GLY A 70 -9.97 6.13 13.13
C GLY A 70 -9.70 4.63 13.32
N ASN A 71 -10.78 3.85 13.39
CA ASN A 71 -10.73 2.39 13.58
C ASN A 71 -11.56 1.61 12.55
N GLY A 72 -12.06 2.30 11.51
CA GLY A 72 -12.85 1.69 10.44
C GLY A 72 -12.02 1.25 9.23
N TYR A 73 -10.90 1.93 8.95
CA TYR A 73 -10.00 1.52 7.86
C TYR A 73 -9.16 0.32 8.29
N GLY A 74 -9.16 -0.73 7.45
CA GLY A 74 -8.40 -1.95 7.68
C GLY A 74 -6.97 -1.85 7.16
N HIS A 75 -6.82 -1.95 5.84
CA HIS A 75 -5.55 -1.91 5.11
C HIS A 75 -5.78 -1.92 3.59
N LEU A 76 -4.73 -1.55 2.84
CA LEU A 76 -4.54 -1.98 1.45
C LEU A 76 -3.72 -3.29 1.46
N ALA A 77 -3.86 -4.14 0.45
CA ALA A 77 -3.11 -5.39 0.38
C ALA A 77 -2.31 -5.50 -0.92
N VAL A 78 -1.12 -6.09 -0.83
CA VAL A 78 -0.26 -6.45 -1.97
C VAL A 78 0.15 -7.92 -1.88
N SER A 79 0.40 -8.56 -3.02
CA SER A 79 0.94 -9.92 -3.08
C SER A 79 2.39 -9.91 -3.57
N VAL A 80 3.24 -10.75 -2.97
CA VAL A 80 4.66 -10.90 -3.33
C VAL A 80 5.01 -12.36 -3.56
N ALA A 81 5.95 -12.62 -4.48
CA ALA A 81 6.34 -13.98 -4.83
C ALA A 81 7.15 -14.68 -3.73
N ASP A 82 7.91 -13.95 -2.92
CA ASP A 82 8.69 -14.45 -1.79
C ASP A 82 8.56 -13.46 -0.62
N LEU A 83 7.74 -13.84 0.35
CA LEU A 83 7.41 -13.03 1.51
C LEU A 83 8.61 -12.90 2.47
N ASP A 84 9.38 -13.96 2.66
CA ASP A 84 10.53 -13.97 3.57
C ASP A 84 11.64 -13.07 3.03
N ALA A 85 11.94 -13.15 1.73
CA ALA A 85 12.90 -12.26 1.07
C ALA A 85 12.43 -10.80 1.07
N THR A 86 11.13 -10.56 0.85
CA THR A 86 10.56 -9.21 0.90
C THR A 86 10.65 -8.61 2.30
N HIS A 87 10.33 -9.39 3.33
CA HIS A 87 10.40 -8.99 4.73
C HIS A 87 11.83 -8.62 5.14
N ALA A 88 12.81 -9.46 4.78
CA ALA A 88 14.23 -9.19 5.03
C ALA A 88 14.69 -7.89 4.35
N ARG A 89 14.38 -7.71 3.06
CA ARG A 89 14.72 -6.50 2.30
C ARG A 89 14.14 -5.23 2.92
N MET A 90 12.88 -5.26 3.35
CA MET A 90 12.24 -4.11 4.01
C MET A 90 12.85 -3.82 5.38
N THR A 91 13.27 -4.85 6.11
CA THR A 91 13.97 -4.71 7.39
C THR A 91 15.34 -4.05 7.19
N GLU A 92 16.11 -4.52 6.20
CA GLU A 92 17.42 -3.94 5.84
C GLU A 92 17.30 -2.48 5.36
N ALA A 93 16.21 -2.14 4.68
CA ALA A 93 15.89 -0.78 4.26
C ALA A 93 15.38 0.12 5.41
N GLY A 94 15.27 -0.39 6.65
CA GLY A 94 14.86 0.38 7.81
C GLY A 94 13.35 0.69 7.88
N LEU A 95 12.51 -0.04 7.13
CA LEU A 95 11.06 0.21 7.05
C LEU A 95 10.24 -0.44 8.18
N ALA A 96 10.90 -1.19 9.08
CA ALA A 96 10.29 -1.82 10.26
C ALA A 96 9.01 -2.64 9.97
N PRO A 97 9.05 -3.64 9.06
CA PRO A 97 7.90 -4.53 8.86
C PRO A 97 7.58 -5.29 10.15
N GLY A 98 6.30 -5.53 10.42
CA GLY A 98 5.86 -6.31 11.56
C GLY A 98 6.17 -7.80 11.42
N ASP A 99 5.79 -8.57 12.44
CA ASP A 99 6.06 -10.02 12.46
C ASP A 99 5.35 -10.77 11.32
N LEU A 100 6.03 -11.78 10.79
CA LEU A 100 5.45 -12.76 9.89
C LEU A 100 4.38 -13.57 10.61
N LYS A 101 3.25 -13.77 9.94
CA LYS A 101 2.08 -14.48 10.43
C LYS A 101 1.64 -15.53 9.43
N GLU A 102 1.01 -16.59 9.96
CA GLU A 102 0.38 -17.63 9.17
C GLU A 102 -1.05 -17.86 9.67
N LEU A 103 -2.01 -17.90 8.74
CA LEU A 103 -3.40 -18.24 9.02
C LEU A 103 -3.83 -19.40 8.13
N ALA A 104 -4.19 -20.53 8.75
CA ALA A 104 -4.77 -21.66 8.06
C ALA A 104 -6.27 -21.44 7.82
N HIS A 105 -6.74 -21.68 6.59
CA HIS A 105 -8.15 -21.60 6.26
C HIS A 105 -8.84 -22.96 6.47
N SER A 106 -10.06 -22.96 7.02
CA SER A 106 -10.82 -24.18 7.31
C SER A 106 -11.14 -25.02 6.08
N SER A 107 -11.23 -24.39 4.90
CA SER A 107 -11.43 -25.04 3.60
C SER A 107 -10.14 -25.57 2.97
N GLY A 108 -9.02 -25.54 3.69
CA GLY A 108 -7.69 -25.84 3.15
C GLY A 108 -6.99 -24.60 2.59
N GLY A 109 -5.66 -24.63 2.62
CA GLY A 109 -4.80 -23.49 2.27
C GLY A 109 -4.30 -22.71 3.50
N LYS A 110 -3.19 -22.00 3.32
CA LYS A 110 -2.56 -21.16 4.36
C LYS A 110 -2.21 -19.81 3.74
N ALA A 111 -2.59 -18.72 4.41
CA ALA A 111 -2.13 -17.39 4.09
C ALA A 111 -0.91 -17.08 4.96
N ARG A 112 0.22 -16.73 4.33
CA ARG A 112 1.38 -16.16 5.01
C ARG A 112 1.44 -14.67 4.69
N PHE A 113 1.63 -13.83 5.68
CA PHE A 113 1.63 -12.38 5.50
C PHE A 113 2.35 -11.67 6.65
N PHE A 114 2.66 -10.40 6.46
CA PHE A 114 2.97 -9.46 7.53
C PHE A 114 2.25 -8.14 7.27
N PHE A 115 2.23 -7.28 8.30
CA PHE A 115 1.76 -5.90 8.14
C PHE A 115 2.94 -4.95 8.20
N ILE A 116 2.88 -3.90 7.41
CA ILE A 116 3.75 -2.73 7.51
C ILE A 116 2.88 -1.47 7.55
N ALA A 117 3.30 -0.46 8.29
CA ALA A 117 2.64 0.84 8.30
C ALA A 117 3.43 1.81 7.42
N ASP A 118 2.73 2.58 6.60
CA ASP A 118 3.33 3.68 5.88
C ASP A 118 3.73 4.83 6.84
N PRO A 119 4.39 5.89 6.33
CA PRO A 119 4.79 7.05 7.10
C PRO A 119 3.69 7.76 7.91
N ASP A 120 2.44 7.67 7.45
CA ASP A 120 1.26 8.31 8.05
C ASP A 120 0.45 7.31 8.91
N GLY A 121 0.86 6.04 8.97
CA GLY A 121 0.28 4.99 9.82
C GLY A 121 -0.74 4.09 9.13
N TYR A 122 -0.99 4.27 7.82
CA TYR A 122 -1.86 3.39 7.05
C TYR A 122 -1.23 2.00 6.97
N LYS A 123 -2.02 0.98 7.33
CA LYS A 123 -1.55 -0.41 7.29
C LYS A 123 -1.62 -0.95 5.86
N ILE A 124 -0.58 -1.69 5.49
CA ILE A 124 -0.50 -2.48 4.28
C ILE A 124 -0.27 -3.93 4.67
N GLU A 125 -1.14 -4.81 4.17
CA GLU A 125 -0.97 -6.27 4.29
C GLU A 125 -0.12 -6.77 3.12
N VAL A 126 1.00 -7.41 3.41
CA VAL A 126 1.87 -8.00 2.40
C VAL A 126 1.70 -9.51 2.47
N LEU A 127 1.15 -10.11 1.41
CA LEU A 127 0.84 -11.54 1.36
C LEU A 127 1.78 -12.31 0.44
N GLN A 128 2.14 -13.51 0.85
CA GLN A 128 2.76 -14.49 -0.03
C GLN A 128 1.77 -14.89 -1.13
N ARG A 129 2.20 -14.80 -2.40
CA ARG A 129 1.44 -15.34 -3.54
C ARG A 129 1.23 -16.84 -3.35
N GLY A 130 -0.01 -17.26 -3.47
CA GLY A 130 -0.45 -18.63 -3.24
C GLY A 130 -1.95 -18.72 -2.91
N TRP A 131 -2.51 -19.91 -3.12
CA TRP A 131 -3.93 -20.18 -2.94
C TRP A 131 -4.81 -19.22 -3.77
N ARG A 132 -5.59 -18.34 -3.14
CA ARG A 132 -6.46 -17.35 -3.83
C ARG A 132 -5.79 -16.01 -4.10
N PHE A 133 -4.58 -15.80 -3.60
CA PHE A 133 -3.85 -14.54 -3.71
C PHE A 133 -2.77 -14.72 -4.77
N LEU A 134 -3.11 -14.43 -6.03
CA LEU A 134 -2.18 -14.42 -7.16
C LEU A 134 -1.79 -12.97 -7.45
#